data_AF-I3ICX0-F1
#
_entry.id   AF-I3ICX0-F1
#
_cell.length_a   1.000
_cell.length_b   1.000
_cell.length_c   1.000
_cell.angle_alpha   90.00
_cell.angle_beta   90.00
_cell.angle_gamma   90.00
#
_symmetry.space_group_name_H-M   'P 1'
#
loop_
_entity.id
_entity.type
_entity.pdbx_description
1 polymer ?
#
loop_
_entity_poly.entity_id
_entity_poly.type
_entity_poly.pdbx_seq_one_letter_code
_entity_poly.pdbx_strand_id
1 'polypeptide(L)' 'MDYRPVCATRDTGVRCVTTPCPSSEQKTYSNGCSACADAAVIGYIADECKPVTNP' A
#
# COMPACT_ATOMS: atom_id res chain seq x y z
N MET A 1 -11.34 -15.36 -8.65
CA MET A 1 -10.68 -14.06 -8.44
C MET A 1 -9.57 -13.94 -9.47
N ASP A 2 -9.41 -12.75 -10.04
CA ASP A 2 -8.41 -12.49 -11.06
C ASP A 2 -7.14 -11.92 -10.39
N TYR A 3 -5.97 -12.46 -10.73
CA TYR A 3 -4.68 -12.01 -10.20
C TYR A 3 -4.06 -11.00 -11.17
N ARG A 4 -4.18 -9.72 -10.82
CA ARG A 4 -3.60 -8.57 -11.51
C ARG A 4 -3.09 -7.62 -10.43
N PRO A 5 -1.91 -7.90 -9.84
CA PRO A 5 -1.50 -7.29 -8.59
C PRO A 5 -1.38 -5.77 -8.73
N VAL A 6 -1.63 -5.09 -7.62
CA VAL A 6 -1.51 -3.64 -7.50
C VAL A 6 -0.73 -3.30 -6.24
N CYS A 7 0.03 -2.22 -6.28
CA CYS A 7 0.73 -1.69 -5.13
C CYS A 7 -0.11 -0.56 -4.54
N ALA A 8 -0.71 -0.81 -3.38
CA ALA A 8 -1.54 0.16 -2.71
C ALA A 8 -0.73 0.91 -1.64
N THR A 9 -0.96 2.21 -1.55
CA THR A 9 -0.59 2.99 -0.37
C THR A 9 -1.77 2.97 0.59
N ARG A 10 -1.54 2.49 1.82
CA ARG A 10 -2.57 2.48 2.87
C ARG A 10 -2.11 3.20 4.12
N ASP A 11 -3.07 3.78 4.83
CA ASP A 11 -2.88 4.37 6.15
C ASP A 11 -2.61 3.28 7.19
N THR A 12 -1.61 3.47 8.04
CA THR A 12 -1.25 2.49 9.10
C THR A 12 -1.95 2.78 10.43
N GLY A 13 -2.75 3.84 10.53
CA GLY A 13 -3.28 4.34 11.81
C GLY A 13 -2.24 5.08 12.66
N VAL A 14 -0.96 5.12 12.26
CA VAL A 14 0.12 5.78 13.02
C VAL A 14 0.08 7.29 12.78
N ARG A 15 0.16 8.08 13.86
CA ARG A 15 0.29 9.54 13.82
C ARG A 15 1.35 9.94 14.84
N CYS A 16 2.48 10.48 14.37
CA CYS A 16 3.60 10.87 15.22
C CYS A 16 3.84 12.38 15.14
N VAL A 17 4.52 12.93 16.17
CA VAL A 17 4.92 14.35 16.21
C VAL A 17 6.23 14.58 15.46
N THR A 18 7.14 13.60 15.46
CA THR A 18 8.48 13.68 14.86
C THR A 18 8.66 12.66 13.73
N THR A 19 9.59 12.94 12.81
CA THR A 19 9.94 12.06 11.68
C THR A 19 11.16 11.18 12.00
N PRO A 20 11.24 9.95 11.45
CA PRO A 20 10.32 9.35 10.47
C PRO A 20 9.03 8.84 11.11
N CYS A 21 7.90 9.15 10.46
CA CYS A 21 6.57 8.71 10.88
C CYS A 21 6.02 7.75 9.81
N PRO A 22 5.97 6.43 10.07
CA PRO A 22 5.44 5.46 9.12
C PRO A 22 3.89 5.47 9.15
N SER A 23 3.27 6.62 8.86
CA SER A 23 1.81 6.79 8.81
C SER A 23 1.16 6.14 7.58
N SER A 24 1.97 5.76 6.60
CA SER A 24 1.53 5.03 5.41
C SER A 24 2.53 3.93 5.07
N GLU A 25 2.04 2.85 4.48
CA GLU A 25 2.86 1.77 3.93
C GLU A 25 2.42 1.39 2.51
N GLN A 26 3.35 0.82 1.76
CA GLN A 26 3.08 0.17 0.48
C GLN A 26 2.82 -1.32 0.70
N LYS A 27 1.70 -1.84 0.20
CA LYS A 27 1.44 -3.29 0.16
C LYS A 27 0.86 -3.72 -1.17
N THR A 28 1.35 -4.86 -1.64
CA THR A 28 0.77 -5.58 -2.77
C THR A 28 -0.57 -6.20 -2.41
N TYR A 29 -1.59 -5.92 -3.23
CA TYR A 29 -2.88 -6.60 -3.21
C TYR A 29 -3.01 -7.44 -4.48
N SER A 30 -3.82 -8.50 -4.41
CA SER A 30 -4.01 -9.44 -5.54
C SER A 30 -4.65 -8.79 -6.77
N ASN A 31 -5.43 -7.73 -6.59
CA ASN A 31 -6.02 -6.91 -7.64
C ASN A 31 -6.55 -5.56 -7.11
N GLY A 32 -6.97 -4.69 -8.02
CA GLY A 32 -7.58 -3.40 -7.67
C GLY A 32 -8.85 -3.52 -6.83
N CYS A 33 -9.64 -4.59 -6.98
CA CYS A 33 -10.84 -4.79 -6.17
C CYS A 33 -10.50 -5.10 -4.71
N SER A 34 -9.49 -5.95 -4.46
CA SER A 34 -9.06 -6.25 -3.09
C SER A 34 -8.37 -5.06 -2.42
N ALA A 35 -7.69 -4.20 -3.18
CA ALA A 35 -7.21 -2.91 -2.69
C ALA A 35 -8.36 -1.95 -2.36
N CYS A 36 -9.35 -1.79 -3.25
CA CYS A 36 -10.50 -0.90 -3.04
C CYS A 36 -11.40 -1.33 -1.87
N ALA A 37 -11.46 -2.63 -1.56
CA ALA A 37 -12.24 -3.15 -0.45
C ALA A 37 -11.60 -2.86 0.92
N ASP A 38 -10.32 -2.50 0.96
CA ASP A 38 -9.62 -2.14 2.18
C ASP A 38 -9.80 -0.64 2.46
N ALA A 39 -10.57 -0.31 3.51
CA ALA A 39 -10.87 1.07 3.87
C ALA A 39 -9.63 1.89 4.28
N ALA A 40 -8.50 1.24 4.59
CA ALA A 40 -7.25 1.92 4.87
C ALA A 40 -6.50 2.31 3.58
N VAL A 41 -6.86 1.77 2.42
CA VAL A 41 -6.21 2.09 1.15
C VAL A 41 -6.59 3.50 0.71
N ILE A 42 -5.56 4.33 0.51
CA ILE A 42 -5.68 5.70 0.01
C ILE A 42 -5.71 5.70 -1.53
N GLY A 43 -4.97 4.78 -2.14
CA GLY A 43 -4.92 4.58 -3.59
C GLY A 43 -3.95 3.47 -3.97
N TYR A 44 -3.96 3.08 -5.25
CA TYR A 44 -3.06 2.05 -5.78
C TYR A 44 -2.55 2.39 -7.19
N ILE A 45 -1.39 1.81 -7.53
CA ILE A 45 -0.85 1.78 -8.88
C ILE A 45 -0.82 0.35 -9.42
N ALA A 46 -0.73 0.20 -10.74
CA ALA A 46 -0.56 -1.11 -11.36
C ALA A 46 0.75 -1.77 -10.93
N ASP A 47 0.77 -3.10 -10.99
CA ASP A 47 1.86 -4.00 -10.59
C ASP A 47 2.12 -4.08 -9.08
N GLU A 48 2.87 -5.09 -8.65
CA GLU A 48 3.23 -5.30 -7.26
C GLU A 48 4.21 -4.24 -6.72
N CYS A 49 4.24 -4.08 -5.39
CA CYS A 49 5.17 -3.13 -4.79
C CYS A 49 6.62 -3.55 -5.03
N LYS A 50 7.45 -2.58 -5.42
CA LYS A 50 8.88 -2.82 -5.56
C LYS A 50 9.48 -3.11 -4.17
N PRO A 51 10.31 -4.15 -4.03
CA PRO A 51 11.07 -4.32 -2.81
C PRO A 51 11.93 -3.07 -2.60
N VAL A 52 12.06 -2.64 -1.35
CA VAL A 52 12.98 -1.56 -0.98
C VAL A 52 14.40 -2.11 -1.13
N THR A 53 14.93 -2.10 -2.35
CA THR A 53 16.33 -2.40 -2.60
C THR A 53 17.12 -1.15 -2.23
N ASN A 54 17.74 -1.15 -1.04
CA ASN A 54 18.81 -0.20 -0.77
C ASN A 54 19.94 -0.48 -1.77
N PRO A 55 20.38 0.49 -2.60
CA PRO A 55 21.63 0.36 -3.34
C PRO A 55 22.83 0.29 -2.39
#